data_AF-A0A8T5AHS7-F1
#
_entry.id   AF-A0A8T5AHS7-F1
#
_cell.length_a   1.000
_cell.length_b   1.000
_cell.length_c   1.000
_cell.angle_alpha   90.00
_cell.angle_beta   90.00
_cell.angle_gamma   90.00
#
_symmetry.space_group_name_H-M   'P 1'
#
loop_
_entity.id
_entity.type
_entity.pdbx_description
1 polymer ?
#
loop_
_entity_poly.entity_id
_entity_poly.type
_entity_poly.pdbx_seq_one_letter_code
_entity_poly.pdbx_strand_id
1 'polypeptide(L)'
;MTLLGFAHGLNGISGFYINPYLVAKLFISIALYLASTLSINNCFDTKSDVTQSEKLKKNPDTAGLVDFKEGLALSLSTGFIELALTYVWFNEAVFFLYVLLISLGMAYSIPPLRLKSVPIIDLISHGLFFGWLLFLFGLLVAGGRIQNPILSLSILLLMLSNLRTEKSSGS
;
A
#
# COMPACT_ATOMS: atom_id res chain seq x y z
N MET A 1 -5.69 4.14 -5.44
CA MET A 1 -6.71 3.06 -5.49
C MET A 1 -7.69 3.12 -4.33
N THR A 2 -7.23 3.34 -3.10
CA THR A 2 -8.08 3.48 -1.91
C THR A 2 -9.24 4.46 -2.08
N LEU A 3 -8.99 5.67 -2.59
CA LEU A 3 -10.07 6.65 -2.83
C LEU A 3 -11.11 6.17 -3.86
N LEU A 4 -10.68 5.44 -4.90
CA LEU A 4 -11.59 4.87 -5.91
C LEU A 4 -12.46 3.78 -5.29
N GLY A 5 -11.89 2.92 -4.46
CA GLY A 5 -12.63 1.92 -3.70
C GLY A 5 -13.63 2.54 -2.76
N PHE A 6 -13.22 3.57 -2.03
CA PHE A 6 -14.07 4.31 -1.10
C PHE A 6 -15.24 4.98 -1.83
N ALA A 7 -14.98 5.70 -2.93
CA ALA A 7 -16.02 6.31 -3.75
C ALA A 7 -16.99 5.27 -4.33
N HIS A 8 -16.49 4.11 -4.77
CA HIS A 8 -17.34 3.02 -5.23
C HIS A 8 -18.24 2.46 -4.12
N GLY A 9 -17.71 2.29 -2.91
CA GLY A 9 -18.49 1.85 -1.76
C GLY A 9 -19.60 2.80 -1.37
N LEU A 10 -19.34 4.11 -1.43
CA LEU A 10 -20.35 5.14 -1.15
C LEU A 10 -21.51 5.13 -2.15
N ASN A 11 -21.23 4.91 -3.44
CA ASN A 11 -22.27 4.83 -4.48
C ASN A 11 -23.27 3.68 -4.25
N GLY A 12 -22.89 2.64 -3.49
CA GLY A 12 -23.78 1.54 -3.12
C GLY A 12 -24.71 1.84 -1.93
N ILE A 13 -24.57 2.99 -1.27
CA ILE A 13 -25.32 3.36 -0.06
C ILE A 13 -26.26 4.52 -0.40
N SER A 14 -27.57 4.29 -0.31
CA SER A 14 -28.59 5.31 -0.54
C SER A 14 -28.58 6.35 0.58
N GLY A 15 -28.25 7.61 0.26
CA GLY A 15 -28.23 8.74 1.19
C GLY A 15 -26.83 9.32 1.34
N PHE A 16 -26.55 10.40 0.58
CA PHE A 16 -25.22 11.03 0.52
C PHE A 16 -24.97 11.91 1.76
N TYR A 17 -24.55 11.30 2.87
CA TYR A 17 -23.89 12.01 3.96
C TYR A 17 -22.51 11.39 4.19
N ILE A 18 -21.48 12.06 3.68
CA ILE A 18 -20.10 11.64 3.90
C ILE A 18 -19.68 12.13 5.28
N ASN A 19 -19.52 11.20 6.22
CA ASN A 19 -19.02 11.52 7.54
C ASN A 19 -17.55 12.01 7.43
N PRO A 20 -17.23 13.27 7.77
CA PRO A 20 -15.87 13.79 7.64
C PRO A 20 -14.87 13.05 8.53
N TYR A 21 -15.30 12.49 9.68
CA TYR A 21 -14.45 11.65 10.52
C TYR A 21 -14.06 10.34 9.83
N LEU A 22 -14.95 9.76 9.02
CA LEU A 22 -14.63 8.54 8.26
C LEU A 22 -13.59 8.82 7.17
N VAL A 23 -13.71 9.96 6.50
CA VAL A 23 -12.73 10.41 5.50
C VAL A 23 -11.37 10.68 6.15
N ALA A 24 -11.35 11.36 7.30
CA ALA A 24 -10.12 11.61 8.05
C ALA A 24 -9.44 10.29 8.46
N LYS A 25 -10.20 9.33 9.00
CA LYS A 25 -9.68 7.98 9.33
C LYS A 25 -9.06 7.30 8.10
N LEU A 26 -9.73 7.34 6.95
CA LEU A 26 -9.21 6.77 5.70
C LEU A 26 -7.86 7.39 5.29
N PHE A 27 -7.75 8.72 5.35
CA PHE A 27 -6.52 9.43 5.01
C PHE A 27 -5.37 9.15 5.97
N ILE A 28 -5.65 9.12 7.27
CA ILE A 28 -4.66 8.75 8.29
C ILE A 28 -4.18 7.31 8.04
N SER A 29 -5.12 6.40 7.80
CA SER A 29 -4.82 4.99 7.56
C SER A 29 -3.91 4.76 6.36
N ILE A 30 -4.26 5.36 5.22
CA ILE A 30 -3.43 5.21 4.01
C ILE A 30 -2.07 5.89 4.17
N ALA A 31 -1.99 7.03 4.86
CA ALA A 31 -0.73 7.72 5.10
C ALA A 31 0.22 6.88 5.98
N LEU A 32 -0.27 6.29 7.06
CA LEU A 32 0.53 5.44 7.95
C LEU A 32 0.94 4.13 7.27
N TYR A 33 0.05 3.51 6.50
CA TYR A 33 0.39 2.36 5.67
C TYR A 33 1.51 2.66 4.67
N LEU A 34 1.41 3.79 3.95
CA LEU A 34 2.43 4.20 2.99
C LEU A 34 3.73 4.55 3.69
N ALA A 35 3.70 5.26 4.82
CA ALA A 35 4.88 5.56 5.62
C ALA A 35 5.61 4.28 6.02
N SER A 36 4.88 3.27 6.51
CA SER A 36 5.45 1.97 6.89
C SER A 36 6.09 1.25 5.70
N THR A 37 5.37 1.12 4.59
CA THR A 37 5.80 0.31 3.44
C THR A 37 6.87 0.98 2.58
N LEU A 38 6.85 2.31 2.46
CA LEU A 38 7.91 3.06 1.79
C LEU A 38 9.18 3.14 2.65
N SER A 39 9.04 3.35 3.96
CA SER A 39 10.19 3.38 4.86
C SER A 39 10.93 2.04 4.89
N ILE A 40 10.23 0.91 5.01
CA ILE A 40 10.90 -0.41 4.94
C ILE A 40 11.52 -0.65 3.57
N ASN A 41 10.89 -0.19 2.50
CA ASN A 41 11.43 -0.35 1.15
C ASN A 41 12.77 0.38 1.00
N ASN A 42 12.83 1.63 1.45
CA ASN A 42 14.02 2.47 1.44
C ASN A 42 15.19 1.85 2.24
N CYS A 43 14.89 1.29 3.42
CA CYS A 43 15.90 0.65 4.27
C CYS A 43 16.58 -0.54 3.59
N PHE A 44 15.85 -1.32 2.80
CA PHE A 44 16.38 -2.51 2.14
C PHE A 44 16.90 -2.26 0.71
N ASP A 45 16.60 -1.09 0.13
CA ASP A 45 17.06 -0.68 -1.21
C ASP A 45 18.21 0.33 -1.20
N THR A 46 18.73 0.72 -0.02
CA THR A 46 19.82 1.70 0.10
C THR A 46 21.01 1.42 -0.83
N LYS A 47 21.44 0.15 -0.94
CA LYS A 47 22.59 -0.22 -1.79
C LYS A 47 22.32 -0.07 -3.28
N SER A 48 21.10 -0.38 -3.74
CA SER A 48 20.71 -0.22 -5.15
C SER A 48 20.47 1.25 -5.48
N ASP A 49 19.81 1.99 -4.58
CA ASP A 49 19.41 3.37 -4.80
C ASP A 49 20.60 4.35 -4.82
N VAL A 50 21.71 4.04 -4.12
CA VAL A 50 22.95 4.84 -4.17
C VAL A 50 23.52 4.95 -5.59
N THR A 51 23.29 3.96 -6.45
CA THR A 51 23.79 3.98 -7.84
C THR A 51 22.90 4.79 -8.79
N GLN A 52 21.71 5.22 -8.34
CA GLN A 52 20.75 5.98 -9.13
C GLN A 52 20.70 7.44 -8.66
N SER A 53 21.31 8.35 -9.43
CA SER A 53 21.48 9.77 -9.09
C SER A 53 20.19 10.51 -8.68
N GLU A 54 19.07 10.13 -9.29
CA GLU A 54 17.73 10.66 -8.97
C GLU A 54 17.20 10.18 -7.60
N LYS A 55 17.47 8.93 -7.24
CA LYS A 55 16.98 8.34 -5.98
C LYS A 55 17.87 8.67 -4.80
N LEU A 56 19.17 8.86 -5.04
CA LEU A 56 20.14 9.27 -4.02
C LEU A 56 19.75 10.59 -3.33
N LYS A 57 19.05 11.50 -4.02
CA LYS A 57 18.55 12.76 -3.44
C LYS A 57 17.19 12.62 -2.73
N LYS A 58 16.41 11.59 -3.05
CA LYS A 58 15.02 11.43 -2.58
C LYS A 58 14.90 10.44 -1.43
N ASN A 59 15.81 9.47 -1.32
CA ASN A 59 15.83 8.49 -0.25
C ASN A 59 16.73 9.00 0.91
N PRO A 60 16.16 9.38 2.08
CA PRO A 60 16.91 9.90 3.22
C PRO A 60 17.99 8.93 3.72
N ASP A 61 17.73 7.63 3.59
CA ASP A 61 18.64 6.57 4.00
C ASP A 61 19.91 6.59 3.13
N THR A 62 19.75 6.81 1.81
CA THR A 62 20.89 6.93 0.89
C THR A 62 21.65 8.25 1.02
N ALA A 63 20.97 9.30 1.49
CA ALA A 63 21.58 10.60 1.77
C ALA A 63 22.34 10.63 3.11
N GLY A 64 22.31 9.54 3.88
CA GLY A 64 22.92 9.46 5.22
C GLY A 64 22.21 10.29 6.28
N LEU A 65 20.95 10.68 6.03
CA LEU A 65 20.14 11.47 6.97
C LEU A 65 19.43 10.59 8.01
N VAL A 66 19.24 9.31 7.70
CA VAL A 66 18.55 8.31 8.51
C VAL A 66 19.35 7.01 8.44
N ASP A 67 19.71 6.43 9.57
CA ASP A 67 20.36 5.12 9.58
C ASP A 67 19.33 3.98 9.45
N PHE A 68 19.76 2.80 9.01
CA PHE A 68 18.89 1.64 8.78
C PHE A 68 18.01 1.31 10.00
N LYS A 69 18.56 1.44 11.22
CA LYS A 69 17.83 1.18 12.47
C LYS A 69 16.69 2.18 12.68
N GLU A 70 16.90 3.44 12.34
CA GLU A 70 15.92 4.51 12.50
C GLU A 70 14.79 4.35 11.48
N GLY A 71 15.13 4.07 10.23
CA GLY A 71 14.14 3.77 9.19
C GLY A 71 13.35 2.50 9.50
N LEU A 72 14.01 1.44 9.98
CA LEU A 72 13.32 0.23 10.43
C LEU A 72 12.38 0.52 11.61
N ALA A 73 12.83 1.28 12.61
CA ALA A 73 12.01 1.65 13.75
C ALA A 73 10.81 2.50 13.34
N LEU A 74 10.99 3.46 12.43
CA LEU A 74 9.92 4.29 11.88
C LEU A 74 8.89 3.45 11.13
N SER A 75 9.36 2.54 10.27
CA SER A 75 8.50 1.63 9.53
C SER A 75 7.66 0.76 10.47
N LEU A 76 8.30 0.06 11.41
CA LEU A 76 7.59 -0.80 12.35
C LEU A 76 6.62 0.00 13.22
N SER A 77 7.04 1.17 13.73
CA SER A 77 6.19 2.00 14.58
C SER A 77 4.94 2.47 13.83
N THR A 78 5.08 2.99 12.61
CA THR A 78 3.93 3.43 11.80
C THR A 78 3.01 2.28 11.43
N GLY A 79 3.56 1.11 11.09
CA GLY A 79 2.77 -0.10 10.84
C GLY A 79 2.00 -0.61 12.06
N PHE A 80 2.63 -0.63 13.25
CA PHE A 80 1.96 -1.03 14.49
C PHE A 80 0.91 -0.03 14.96
N ILE A 81 1.18 1.27 14.85
CA ILE A 81 0.20 2.31 15.15
C ILE A 81 -1.03 2.12 14.26
N GLU A 82 -0.83 1.95 12.95
CA GLU A 82 -1.95 1.77 12.04
C GLU A 82 -2.70 0.46 12.24
N LEU A 83 -2.02 -0.62 12.60
CA LEU A 83 -2.66 -1.87 12.99
C LEU A 83 -3.62 -1.67 14.17
N ALA A 84 -3.18 -0.94 15.20
CA ALA A 84 -3.99 -0.60 16.36
C ALA A 84 -5.15 0.33 16.00
N LEU A 85 -4.91 1.36 15.18
CA LEU A 85 -5.95 2.27 14.72
C LEU A 85 -7.01 1.54 13.89
N THR A 86 -6.60 0.65 12.99
CA THR A 86 -7.52 -0.13 12.16
C THR A 86 -8.43 -1.01 13.03
N TYR A 87 -7.87 -1.64 14.07
CA TYR A 87 -8.61 -2.44 15.05
C TYR A 87 -9.66 -1.62 15.81
N VAL A 88 -9.33 -0.38 16.18
CA VAL A 88 -10.23 0.50 16.96
C VAL A 88 -11.27 1.20 16.07
N TRP A 89 -10.91 1.55 14.84
CA TRP A 89 -11.74 2.42 13.99
C TRP A 89 -12.71 1.72 13.07
N PHE A 90 -12.42 0.47 12.67
CA PHE A 90 -13.14 -0.23 11.63
C PHE A 90 -13.58 -1.64 12.08
N ASN A 91 -14.28 -2.34 11.19
CA ASN A 91 -14.72 -3.71 11.45
C ASN A 91 -13.59 -4.73 11.22
N GLU A 92 -13.84 -5.97 11.65
CA GLU A 92 -12.90 -7.09 11.56
C GLU A 92 -12.38 -7.33 10.13
N ALA A 93 -13.22 -7.18 9.11
CA ALA A 93 -12.83 -7.41 7.72
C ALA A 93 -11.77 -6.39 7.26
N VAL A 94 -11.91 -5.11 7.64
CA VAL A 94 -10.91 -4.07 7.36
C VAL A 94 -9.61 -4.35 8.12
N PHE A 95 -9.70 -4.80 9.38
CA PHE A 95 -8.54 -5.18 10.18
C PHE A 95 -7.73 -6.33 9.55
N PHE A 96 -8.38 -7.44 9.21
CA PHE A 96 -7.68 -8.57 8.59
C PHE A 96 -7.14 -8.22 7.19
N LEU A 97 -7.84 -7.37 6.43
CA LEU A 97 -7.34 -6.86 5.17
C LEU A 97 -6.08 -5.99 5.37
N TYR A 98 -6.04 -5.16 6.41
CA TYR A 98 -4.85 -4.40 6.75
C TYR A 98 -3.67 -5.32 7.14
N VAL A 99 -3.91 -6.35 7.96
CA VAL A 99 -2.90 -7.37 8.31
C VAL A 99 -2.31 -8.00 7.04
N LEU A 100 -3.15 -8.34 6.06
CA LEU A 100 -2.71 -8.87 4.78
C LEU A 100 -1.87 -7.85 3.99
N LEU A 101 -2.35 -6.60 3.89
CA LEU A 101 -1.65 -5.50 3.21
C LEU A 101 -0.26 -5.27 3.79
N ILE A 102 -0.15 -5.11 5.10
CA ILE A 102 1.13 -4.85 5.75
C ILE A 102 2.07 -6.05 5.63
N SER A 103 1.56 -7.28 5.78
CA SER A 103 2.36 -8.51 5.60
C SER A 103 2.93 -8.61 4.19
N LEU A 104 2.13 -8.31 3.16
CA LEU A 104 2.59 -8.28 1.77
C LEU A 104 3.61 -7.16 1.51
N GLY A 105 3.38 -5.97 2.07
CA GLY A 105 4.33 -4.86 1.97
C GLY A 105 5.69 -5.17 2.60
N MET A 106 5.70 -5.87 3.73
CA MET A 106 6.92 -6.35 4.38
C MET A 106 7.59 -7.46 3.57
N ALA A 107 6.83 -8.47 3.14
CA ALA A 107 7.28 -9.56 2.27
C ALA A 107 7.91 -9.07 0.96
N TYR A 108 7.38 -7.97 0.42
CA TYR A 108 7.88 -7.35 -0.80
C TYR A 108 9.31 -6.80 -0.64
N SER A 109 9.63 -6.23 0.52
CA SER A 109 10.91 -5.53 0.74
C SER A 109 11.96 -6.34 1.51
N ILE A 110 11.55 -7.18 2.48
CA ILE A 110 12.45 -7.81 3.46
C ILE A 110 12.93 -9.21 2.99
N PRO A 111 14.23 -9.53 3.08
CA PRO A 111 14.75 -10.90 2.90
C PRO A 111 14.26 -11.87 3.99
N PRO A 112 14.09 -13.19 3.71
CA PRO A 112 14.49 -13.88 2.49
C PRO A 112 13.46 -13.78 1.35
N LEU A 113 12.23 -13.32 1.63
CA LEU A 113 11.14 -13.39 0.66
C LEU A 113 11.30 -12.35 -0.47
N ARG A 114 11.60 -11.09 -0.11
CA ARG A 114 11.89 -9.94 -1.00
C ARG A 114 11.25 -10.09 -2.39
N LEU A 115 9.92 -10.12 -2.44
CA LEU A 115 9.16 -10.48 -3.65
C LEU A 115 9.56 -9.65 -4.89
N LYS A 116 9.98 -8.39 -4.66
CA LYS A 116 10.46 -7.50 -5.72
C LYS A 116 11.71 -7.97 -6.47
N SER A 117 12.44 -8.95 -5.92
CA SER A 117 13.64 -9.52 -6.55
C SER A 117 13.34 -10.48 -7.69
N VAL A 118 12.09 -10.97 -7.81
CA VAL A 118 11.68 -11.91 -8.86
C VAL A 118 10.74 -11.19 -9.83
N PRO A 119 11.11 -10.94 -11.11
CA PRO A 119 10.39 -10.02 -11.99
C PRO A 119 8.88 -10.25 -12.17
N ILE A 120 8.47 -11.53 -12.27
CA ILE A 120 7.04 -11.90 -12.41
C ILE A 120 6.30 -11.69 -11.08
N ILE A 121 6.92 -12.12 -9.97
CA ILE A 121 6.34 -12.01 -8.64
C ILE A 121 6.26 -10.54 -8.22
N ASP A 122 7.24 -9.73 -8.58
CA ASP A 122 7.27 -8.29 -8.38
C ASP A 122 6.04 -7.62 -9.02
N LEU A 123 5.80 -7.90 -10.30
CA LEU A 123 4.64 -7.37 -11.04
C LEU A 123 3.31 -7.78 -10.38
N ILE A 124 3.15 -9.06 -10.06
CA ILE A 124 1.93 -9.60 -9.45
C ILE A 124 1.71 -9.00 -8.06
N SER A 125 2.75 -9.00 -7.23
CA SER A 125 2.66 -8.52 -5.85
C SER A 125 2.33 -7.04 -5.85
N HIS A 126 3.04 -6.23 -6.63
CA HIS A 126 2.81 -4.79 -6.70
C HIS A 126 1.39 -4.46 -7.16
N GLY A 127 0.89 -5.11 -8.23
CA GLY A 127 -0.49 -4.96 -8.68
C GLY A 127 -1.53 -5.39 -7.63
N LEU A 128 -1.20 -6.40 -6.82
CA LEU A 128 -2.07 -6.90 -5.77
C LEU A 128 -2.14 -5.95 -4.57
N PHE A 129 -1.01 -5.64 -3.90
CA PHE A 129 -1.03 -4.94 -2.61
C PHE A 129 -0.92 -3.41 -2.72
N PHE A 130 -0.37 -2.85 -3.81
CA PHE A 130 -0.47 -1.41 -4.10
C PHE A 130 -1.65 -1.06 -5.02
N GLY A 131 -2.30 -2.06 -5.61
CA GLY A 131 -3.46 -1.89 -6.49
C GLY A 131 -4.75 -2.39 -5.84
N TRP A 132 -5.05 -3.67 -6.09
CA TRP A 132 -6.34 -4.28 -5.80
C TRP A 132 -6.73 -4.27 -4.32
N LEU A 133 -5.83 -4.67 -3.42
CA LEU A 133 -6.11 -4.70 -1.98
C LEU A 133 -6.33 -3.31 -1.41
N LEU A 134 -5.65 -2.27 -1.92
CA LEU A 134 -5.91 -0.89 -1.54
C LEU A 134 -7.29 -0.40 -2.03
N PHE A 135 -7.72 -0.81 -3.23
CA PHE A 135 -9.10 -0.59 -3.66
C PHE A 135 -10.10 -1.25 -2.70
N LEU A 136 -9.88 -2.52 -2.35
CA LEU A 136 -10.73 -3.23 -1.39
C LEU A 136 -10.75 -2.55 -0.02
N PHE A 137 -9.61 -2.04 0.45
CA PHE A 137 -9.53 -1.32 1.72
C PHE A 137 -10.47 -0.11 1.74
N GLY A 138 -10.41 0.73 0.70
CA GLY A 138 -11.33 1.86 0.56
C GLY A 138 -12.78 1.43 0.47
N LEU A 139 -13.08 0.39 -0.31
CA LEU A 139 -14.43 -0.16 -0.48
C LEU A 139 -15.04 -0.59 0.85
N LEU A 140 -14.29 -1.36 1.65
CA LEU A 140 -14.77 -1.87 2.94
C LEU A 140 -14.88 -0.78 4.00
N VAL A 141 -13.97 0.20 4.01
CA VAL A 141 -14.07 1.38 4.91
C VAL A 141 -15.33 2.19 4.62
N ALA A 142 -15.74 2.30 3.36
CA ALA A 142 -17.01 2.92 2.98
C ALA A 142 -18.25 2.08 3.35
N GLY A 143 -18.09 0.86 3.88
CA GLY A 143 -19.20 -0.08 4.12
C GLY A 143 -19.71 -0.77 2.85
N GLY A 144 -19.01 -0.63 1.73
CA GLY A 144 -19.33 -1.28 0.48
C GLY A 144 -19.06 -2.80 0.52
N ARG A 145 -19.61 -3.52 -0.45
CA ARG A 145 -19.42 -4.96 -0.63
C ARG A 145 -18.88 -5.26 -2.02
N ILE A 146 -18.14 -6.36 -2.16
CA ILE A 146 -17.74 -6.86 -3.48
C ILE A 146 -18.99 -7.44 -4.13
N GLN A 147 -19.65 -6.66 -4.98
CA GLN A 147 -20.82 -7.13 -5.72
C GLN A 147 -20.45 -7.68 -7.10
N ASN A 148 -19.34 -7.19 -7.68
CA ASN A 148 -18.91 -7.54 -9.04
C ASN A 148 -17.44 -8.00 -9.08
N PRO A 149 -17.16 -9.32 -9.06
CA PRO A 149 -15.80 -9.85 -9.16
C PRO A 149 -15.14 -9.54 -10.52
N ILE A 150 -15.93 -9.22 -11.55
CA ILE A 150 -15.41 -8.82 -12.86
C ILE A 150 -14.75 -7.43 -12.80
N LEU A 151 -15.36 -6.48 -12.09
CA LEU A 151 -14.77 -5.15 -11.85
C LEU A 151 -13.47 -5.27 -11.04
N SER A 152 -13.47 -6.22 -10.10
CA SER A 152 -12.29 -6.55 -9.31
C SER A 152 -11.12 -7.02 -10.17
N LEU A 153 -11.42 -7.98 -11.04
CA LEU A 153 -10.44 -8.55 -11.96
C LEU A 153 -9.96 -7.53 -12.98
N SER A 154 -10.83 -6.67 -13.50
CA SER A 154 -10.44 -5.64 -14.48
C SER A 154 -9.53 -4.57 -13.89
N ILE A 155 -9.76 -4.16 -12.63
CA ILE A 155 -8.86 -3.24 -11.91
C ILE A 155 -7.49 -3.89 -11.72
N LEU A 156 -7.44 -5.16 -11.30
CA LEU A 156 -6.18 -5.89 -11.16
C LEU A 156 -5.42 -5.99 -12.49
N LEU A 157 -6.12 -6.34 -13.58
CA LEU A 157 -5.52 -6.46 -14.92
C LEU A 157 -5.01 -5.12 -15.46
N LEU A 158 -5.74 -4.03 -15.25
CA LEU A 158 -5.31 -2.68 -15.65
C LEU A 158 -4.06 -2.23 -14.90
N MET A 159 -3.92 -2.61 -13.63
CA MET A 159 -2.70 -2.33 -12.87
C MET A 159 -1.51 -3.13 -13.41
N LEU A 160 -1.71 -4.42 -13.69
CA LEU A 160 -0.66 -5.26 -14.28
C LEU A 160 -0.23 -4.74 -15.66
N SER A 161 -1.16 -4.21 -16.47
CA SER A 161 -0.80 -3.62 -17.76
C SER A 161 0.00 -2.32 -17.62
N ASN A 162 -0.38 -1.43 -16.71
CA ASN A 162 0.32 -0.15 -16.50
C ASN A 162 1.75 -0.34 -15.97
N LEU A 163 1.93 -1.28 -15.04
CA LEU A 163 3.26 -1.62 -14.51
C LEU A 163 4.15 -2.28 -15.56
N ARG A 164 3.57 -3.07 -16.48
CA ARG A 164 4.30 -3.63 -17.62
C ARG A 164 4.78 -2.52 -18.57
N THR A 165 3.93 -1.53 -18.87
CA THR A 165 4.32 -0.42 -19.75
C THR A 165 5.45 0.42 -19.17
N GLU A 166 5.39 0.72 -17.87
CA GLU A 166 6.39 1.54 -17.18
C GLU A 166 7.77 0.86 -17.13
N LYS A 167 7.79 -0.47 -16.92
CA LYS A 167 9.04 -1.26 -17.00
C LYS A 167 9.60 -1.37 -18.41
N SER A 168 8.75 -1.42 -19.44
CA SER A 168 9.21 -1.47 -20.85
C SER A 168 9.74 -0.13 -21.38
N SER A 169 9.34 0.99 -20.79
CA SER A 169 9.83 2.32 -21.16
C SER A 169 11.14 2.71 -20.46
N GLY A 170 11.59 1.93 -19.47
CA GLY A 170 12.80 2.18 -18.69
C GLY A 170 14.01 1.32 -19.05
N SER A 171 13.92 0.50 -20.11
CA SER A 171 15.01 -0.32 -20.67
C SER A 171 15.42 0.21 -22.04
#